data_AF-A0A951ICR9-F1
#
_entry.id   AF-A0A951ICR9-F1
#
_cell.length_a   1.000
_cell.length_b   1.000
_cell.length_c   1.000
_cell.angle_alpha   90.00
_cell.angle_beta   90.00
_cell.angle_gamma   90.00
#
_symmetry.space_group_name_H-M   'P 1'
#
loop_
_entity.id
_entity.type
_entity.pdbx_description
1 polymer ?
#
loop_
_entity_poly.entity_id
_entity_poly.type
_entity_poly.pdbx_seq_one_letter_code
_entity_poly.pdbx_strand_id
1 'polypeptide(L)'
;MIEYAMLITLGACGASLVWLAIWPALTRRTERLARRRIEAGLPMSVAEFAAERDQLRAALAVKEARLEKRAEALGVEQARLLAETGALQARVASLEERLAEETKRHGETKAEQLRLTDALSEAGGALETEEREHAATRAELAALEAAHREVTQGQGASGDAGVQRRLERTAFDAERKALLGRIRGLETTHEALRAEHAALMKIHDGHHVENAALKAERETHLERLEQLERSIGMREARLAELGELKTQREIEKTDAEVRASEMATRLAASEAQASRLNLELEEARQRLATLEPLLESASRQLSEGSSALEAMRRELETERGRGERAEAAERLNVARAEAELRELARAFASARTELGSTVALLDETRTERDRLQSQMAEPKSAPASERLVAMIERLADDIAQATGSGPLPARAVEPDRASDGPQRAVAE
;
A
#
# COMPACT_ATOMS: atom_id res chain seq x y z
N MET A 1 -40.24 -47.59 -1.61
CA MET A 1 -40.12 -46.25 -2.23
C MET A 1 -40.51 -45.15 -1.26
N ILE A 2 -41.80 -44.98 -0.92
CA ILE A 2 -42.29 -43.89 -0.04
C ILE A 2 -41.57 -43.85 1.32
N GLU A 3 -41.36 -45.01 1.94
CA GLU A 3 -40.61 -45.16 3.21
C GLU A 3 -39.21 -44.54 3.18
N TYR A 4 -38.42 -44.81 2.13
CA TYR A 4 -37.11 -44.19 1.94
C TYR A 4 -37.21 -42.66 1.75
N ALA A 5 -38.25 -42.17 1.07
CA ALA A 5 -38.48 -40.73 0.94
C ALA A 5 -38.84 -40.09 2.30
N MET A 6 -39.60 -40.77 3.17
CA MET A 6 -39.87 -40.31 4.53
C MET A 6 -38.62 -40.28 5.41
N LEU A 7 -37.76 -41.31 5.33
CA LEU A 7 -36.49 -41.34 6.07
C LEU A 7 -35.52 -40.24 5.58
N ILE A 8 -35.43 -40.00 4.27
CA ILE A 8 -34.60 -38.93 3.69
C ILE A 8 -35.11 -37.54 4.08
N THR A 9 -36.42 -37.30 4.03
CA THR A 9 -37.01 -36.00 4.41
C THR A 9 -36.90 -35.74 5.92
N LEU A 10 -37.12 -36.75 6.76
CA LEU A 10 -36.92 -36.63 8.21
C LEU A 10 -35.44 -36.39 8.56
N GLY A 11 -34.52 -37.08 7.90
CA GLY A 11 -33.08 -36.87 8.06
C GLY A 11 -32.63 -35.46 7.63
N ALA A 12 -33.14 -34.96 6.50
CA ALA A 12 -32.87 -33.60 6.04
C ALA A 12 -33.42 -32.53 6.99
N CYS A 13 -34.61 -32.74 7.56
CA CYS A 13 -35.23 -31.82 8.52
C CYS A 13 -34.51 -31.82 9.88
N GLY A 14 -34.07 -32.99 10.35
CA GLY A 14 -33.21 -33.09 11.53
C GLY A 14 -31.85 -32.40 11.34
N ALA A 15 -31.22 -32.59 10.18
CA ALA A 15 -29.94 -31.96 9.85
C ALA A 15 -30.05 -30.42 9.74
N SER A 16 -31.13 -29.89 9.14
CA SER A 16 -31.32 -28.44 9.03
C SER A 16 -31.60 -27.79 10.39
N LEU A 17 -32.38 -28.43 11.27
CA LEU A 17 -32.60 -27.96 12.65
C LEU A 17 -31.30 -27.91 13.46
N VAL A 18 -30.47 -28.96 13.40
CA VAL A 18 -29.17 -29.00 14.07
C VAL A 18 -28.23 -27.91 13.53
N TRP A 19 -28.22 -27.68 12.21
CA TRP A 19 -27.43 -26.61 11.60
C TRP A 19 -27.89 -25.22 12.07
N LEU A 20 -29.20 -24.96 12.09
CA LEU A 20 -29.78 -23.68 12.50
C LEU A 20 -29.48 -23.35 13.96
N ALA A 21 -29.48 -24.35 14.85
CA ALA A 21 -29.14 -24.19 16.27
C ALA A 21 -27.64 -23.88 16.49
N ILE A 22 -26.76 -24.44 15.66
CA ILE A 22 -25.29 -24.29 15.79
C ILE A 22 -24.79 -22.97 15.16
N TRP A 23 -25.42 -22.51 14.07
CA TRP A 23 -25.02 -21.33 13.31
C TRP A 23 -24.80 -20.04 14.16
N PRO A 24 -25.76 -19.58 15.00
CA PRO A 24 -25.58 -18.34 15.79
C PRO A 24 -24.57 -18.47 16.94
N ALA A 25 -24.19 -19.70 17.32
CA ALA A 25 -23.10 -19.93 18.27
C ALA A 25 -21.71 -19.80 17.61
N LEU A 26 -21.61 -20.14 16.32
CA LEU A 26 -20.39 -19.97 15.53
C LEU A 26 -20.12 -18.49 15.21
N THR A 27 -21.11 -17.73 14.76
CA THR A 27 -20.94 -16.31 14.38
C THR A 27 -20.40 -15.46 15.54
N ARG A 28 -21.01 -15.56 16.73
CA ARG A 28 -20.54 -14.85 17.93
C ARG A 28 -19.10 -15.24 18.34
N ARG A 29 -18.67 -16.48 18.02
CA ARG A 29 -17.30 -16.95 18.28
C ARG A 29 -16.31 -16.46 17.21
N THR A 30 -16.69 -16.42 15.93
CA THR A 30 -15.84 -15.88 14.86
C THR A 30 -15.70 -14.38 14.98
N GLU A 31 -16.75 -13.62 15.30
CA GLU A 31 -16.68 -12.19 15.60
C GLU A 31 -15.70 -11.87 16.73
N ARG A 32 -15.82 -12.55 17.88
CA ARG A 32 -14.97 -12.31 19.06
C ARG A 32 -13.50 -12.70 18.81
N LEU A 33 -13.25 -13.68 17.93
CA LEU A 33 -11.90 -14.04 17.49
C LEU A 33 -11.36 -13.07 16.43
N ALA A 34 -12.16 -12.68 15.45
CA ALA A 34 -11.79 -11.71 14.41
C ALA A 34 -11.46 -10.36 15.02
N ARG A 35 -12.31 -9.86 15.93
CA ARG A 35 -12.09 -8.61 16.67
C ARG A 35 -10.79 -8.65 17.47
N ARG A 36 -10.55 -9.71 18.24
CA ARG A 36 -9.27 -9.90 18.95
C ARG A 36 -8.05 -10.04 18.03
N ARG A 37 -8.23 -10.55 16.81
CA ARG A 37 -7.15 -10.73 15.81
C ARG A 37 -6.89 -9.47 14.98
N ILE A 38 -7.84 -8.54 14.93
CA ILE A 38 -7.68 -7.16 14.46
C ILE A 38 -7.02 -6.31 15.56
N GLU A 39 -7.54 -6.38 16.79
CA GLU A 39 -7.02 -5.66 17.96
C GLU A 39 -5.58 -6.09 18.32
N ALA A 40 -5.22 -7.37 18.13
CA ALA A 40 -3.82 -7.86 18.23
C ALA A 40 -3.05 -7.87 16.89
N GLY A 41 -3.66 -7.40 15.80
CA GLY A 41 -3.04 -7.22 14.49
C GLY A 41 -2.61 -5.77 14.21
N LEU A 42 -3.16 -4.81 14.95
CA LEU A 42 -2.74 -3.41 15.00
C LEU A 42 -1.52 -3.29 15.93
N PRO A 43 -0.30 -2.97 15.44
CA PRO A 43 0.91 -3.16 16.24
C PRO A 43 1.14 -2.22 17.42
N MET A 44 0.48 -1.06 17.46
CA MET A 44 0.70 0.00 18.47
C MET A 44 -0.59 0.74 18.84
N SER A 45 -0.58 1.37 20.01
CA SER A 45 -1.65 2.19 20.56
C SER A 45 -1.84 3.50 19.78
N VAL A 46 -3.09 4.00 19.74
CA VAL A 46 -3.43 5.29 19.11
C VAL A 46 -2.65 6.46 19.74
N ALA A 47 -2.28 6.36 21.02
CA ALA A 47 -1.46 7.35 21.71
C ALA A 47 0.02 7.32 21.24
N GLU A 48 0.55 6.13 20.92
CA GLU A 48 1.92 5.95 20.43
C GLU A 48 2.06 6.48 19.00
N PHE A 49 1.06 6.22 18.14
CA PHE A 49 1.00 6.80 16.79
C PHE A 49 0.95 8.34 16.79
N ALA A 50 0.25 8.94 17.76
CA ALA A 50 0.24 10.39 17.93
C ALA A 50 1.63 10.93 18.38
N ALA A 51 2.31 10.20 19.27
CA ALA A 51 3.66 10.54 19.71
C ALA A 51 4.69 10.43 18.58
N GLU A 52 4.67 9.36 17.79
CA GLU A 52 5.56 9.21 16.62
C GLU A 52 5.34 10.33 15.59
N ARG A 53 4.09 10.67 15.28
CA ARG A 53 3.74 11.78 14.37
C ARG A 53 4.34 13.10 14.85
N ASP A 54 4.24 13.40 16.13
CA ASP A 54 4.69 14.68 16.68
C ASP A 54 6.22 14.69 16.92
N GLN A 55 6.84 13.52 17.15
CA GLN A 55 8.29 13.32 17.07
C GLN A 55 8.82 13.53 15.65
N LEU A 56 8.12 13.04 14.61
CA LEU A 56 8.48 13.26 13.21
C LEU A 56 8.38 14.75 12.83
N ARG A 57 7.33 15.45 13.29
CA ARG A 57 7.22 16.92 13.13
C ARG A 57 8.39 17.66 13.78
N ALA A 58 8.75 17.32 15.02
CA ALA A 58 9.92 17.90 15.69
C ALA A 58 11.23 17.60 14.93
N ALA A 59 11.40 16.38 14.42
CA ALA A 59 12.57 15.98 13.64
C ALA A 59 12.65 16.70 12.28
N LEU A 60 11.53 17.05 11.66
CA LEU A 60 11.48 17.86 10.43
C LEU A 60 11.83 19.33 10.72
N ALA A 61 11.18 19.96 11.71
CA ALA A 61 11.47 21.35 12.09
C ALA A 61 12.95 21.55 12.49
N VAL A 62 13.56 20.58 13.17
CA VAL A 62 15.00 20.60 13.50
C VAL A 62 15.89 20.41 12.27
N LYS A 63 15.45 19.70 11.22
CA LYS A 63 16.16 19.62 9.93
C LYS A 63 16.05 20.93 9.16
N GLU A 64 14.86 21.51 9.08
CA GLU A 64 14.59 22.80 8.40
C GLU A 64 15.43 23.93 9.01
N ALA A 65 15.36 24.12 10.33
CA ALA A 65 16.16 25.13 11.03
C ALA A 65 17.69 24.89 10.94
N ARG A 66 18.14 23.65 10.67
CA ARG A 66 19.55 23.33 10.37
C ARG A 66 19.93 23.62 8.92
N LEU A 67 19.01 23.51 7.97
CA LEU A 67 19.21 23.86 6.56
C LEU A 67 19.20 25.38 6.37
N GLU A 68 18.28 26.08 7.02
CA GLU A 68 18.18 27.54 7.01
C GLU A 68 19.47 28.20 7.52
N LYS A 69 19.95 27.81 8.71
CA LYS A 69 21.23 28.29 9.25
C LYS A 69 22.45 27.96 8.38
N ARG A 70 22.39 26.89 7.57
CA ARG A 70 23.43 26.58 6.58
C ARG A 70 23.32 27.45 5.33
N ALA A 71 22.12 27.83 4.92
CA ALA A 71 21.92 28.77 3.81
C ALA A 71 22.35 30.19 4.21
N GLU A 72 22.00 30.62 5.42
CA GLU A 72 22.47 31.89 6.02
C GLU A 72 24.00 31.94 6.08
N ALA A 73 24.66 30.90 6.62
CA ALA A 73 26.12 30.83 6.69
C ALA A 73 26.81 30.92 5.31
N LEU A 74 26.26 30.25 4.28
CA LEU A 74 26.77 30.35 2.91
C LEU A 74 26.51 31.74 2.29
N GLY A 75 25.40 32.39 2.62
CA GLY A 75 25.13 33.78 2.22
C GLY A 75 26.14 34.75 2.83
N VAL A 76 26.54 34.54 4.09
CA VAL A 76 27.60 35.32 4.75
C VAL A 76 28.98 35.02 4.14
N GLU A 77 29.30 33.76 3.80
CA GLU A 77 30.53 33.40 3.06
C GLU A 77 30.57 34.09 1.68
N GLN A 78 29.47 34.04 0.93
CA GLN A 78 29.34 34.67 -0.39
C GLN A 78 29.48 36.21 -0.32
N ALA A 79 28.76 36.86 0.60
CA ALA A 79 28.83 38.31 0.78
C ALA A 79 30.23 38.77 1.21
N ARG A 80 30.89 38.00 2.10
CA ARG A 80 32.28 38.25 2.48
C ARG A 80 33.24 38.09 1.29
N LEU A 81 33.12 37.02 0.51
CA LEU A 81 33.98 36.79 -0.64
C LEU A 81 33.81 37.86 -1.72
N LEU A 82 32.58 38.33 -1.97
CA LEU A 82 32.32 39.47 -2.86
C LEU A 82 33.01 40.75 -2.37
N ALA A 83 32.94 41.04 -1.06
CA ALA A 83 33.61 42.19 -0.46
C ALA A 83 35.14 42.07 -0.49
N GLU A 84 35.71 40.89 -0.22
CA GLU A 84 37.15 40.63 -0.37
C GLU A 84 37.60 40.80 -1.83
N THR A 85 36.88 40.24 -2.78
CA THR A 85 37.20 40.36 -4.22
C THR A 85 37.12 41.81 -4.69
N GLY A 86 36.07 42.56 -4.34
CA GLY A 86 35.97 43.98 -4.70
C GLY A 86 37.09 44.84 -4.09
N ALA A 87 37.50 44.57 -2.85
CA ALA A 87 38.64 45.24 -2.22
C ALA A 87 39.99 44.88 -2.88
N LEU A 88 40.13 43.66 -3.39
CA LEU A 88 41.31 43.22 -4.15
C LEU A 88 41.34 43.83 -5.55
N GLN A 89 40.20 43.90 -6.26
CA GLN A 89 40.07 44.56 -7.57
C GLN A 89 40.40 46.06 -7.46
N ALA A 90 39.91 46.76 -6.44
CA ALA A 90 40.29 48.15 -6.17
C ALA A 90 41.79 48.32 -5.87
N ARG A 91 42.42 47.32 -5.24
CA ARG A 91 43.87 47.31 -4.99
C ARG A 91 44.68 47.03 -6.26
N VAL A 92 44.18 46.18 -7.16
CA VAL A 92 44.77 45.96 -8.50
C VAL A 92 44.76 47.27 -9.28
N ALA A 93 43.62 47.95 -9.40
CA ALA A 93 43.51 49.24 -10.09
C ALA A 93 44.49 50.30 -9.56
N SER A 94 44.65 50.43 -8.23
CA SER A 94 45.63 51.36 -7.64
C SER A 94 47.09 50.94 -7.81
N LEU A 95 47.38 49.67 -8.15
CA LEU A 95 48.71 49.21 -8.52
C LEU A 95 48.99 49.36 -10.01
N GLU A 96 47.98 49.16 -10.88
CA GLU A 96 48.05 49.44 -12.31
C GLU A 96 48.30 50.94 -12.57
N GLU A 97 47.61 51.82 -11.85
CA GLU A 97 47.79 53.28 -11.90
C GLU A 97 49.26 53.67 -11.57
N ARG A 98 49.81 53.14 -10.46
CA ARG A 98 51.21 53.34 -10.09
C ARG A 98 52.18 52.76 -11.11
N LEU A 99 51.88 51.57 -11.64
CA LEU A 99 52.72 50.94 -12.66
C LEU A 99 52.73 51.76 -13.95
N ALA A 100 51.63 52.44 -14.29
CA ALA A 100 51.58 53.39 -15.40
C ALA A 100 52.41 54.65 -15.11
N GLU A 101 52.33 55.23 -13.90
CA GLU A 101 53.20 56.34 -13.49
C GLU A 101 54.69 55.96 -13.54
N GLU A 102 55.08 54.82 -12.97
CA GLU A 102 56.48 54.38 -12.98
C GLU A 102 56.96 53.97 -14.37
N THR A 103 56.08 53.44 -15.21
CA THR A 103 56.38 53.20 -16.64
C THR A 103 56.66 54.50 -17.37
N LYS A 104 55.93 55.57 -17.05
CA LYS A 104 56.19 56.91 -17.59
C LYS A 104 57.51 57.48 -17.06
N ARG A 105 57.75 57.45 -15.74
CA ARG A 105 59.02 57.93 -15.11
C ARG A 105 60.23 57.20 -15.69
N HIS A 106 60.21 55.87 -15.74
CA HIS A 106 61.27 55.06 -16.35
C HIS A 106 61.50 55.40 -17.84
N GLY A 107 60.44 55.72 -18.59
CA GLY A 107 60.53 56.18 -19.97
C GLY A 107 61.17 57.57 -20.11
N GLU A 108 60.83 58.49 -19.21
CA GLU A 108 61.39 59.84 -19.14
C GLU A 108 62.89 59.81 -18.77
N THR A 109 63.26 59.08 -17.70
CA THR A 109 64.67 58.85 -17.33
C THR A 109 65.45 58.20 -18.47
N LYS A 110 64.86 57.23 -19.18
CA LYS A 110 65.53 56.55 -20.31
C LYS A 110 65.73 57.45 -21.52
N ALA A 111 64.82 58.40 -21.78
CA ALA A 111 65.01 59.42 -22.81
C ALA A 111 66.17 60.37 -22.44
N GLU A 112 66.33 60.69 -21.15
CA GLU A 112 67.44 61.53 -20.67
C GLU A 112 68.79 60.80 -20.74
N GLN A 113 68.85 59.50 -20.40
CA GLN A 113 70.04 58.66 -20.60
C GLN A 113 70.55 58.68 -22.05
N LEU A 114 69.64 58.62 -23.04
CA LEU A 114 70.01 58.66 -24.45
C LEU A 114 70.61 60.03 -24.82
N ARG A 115 70.00 61.14 -24.38
CA ARG A 115 70.57 62.50 -24.56
C ARG A 115 71.95 62.64 -23.93
N LEU A 116 72.13 62.10 -22.73
CA LEU A 116 73.42 62.09 -22.03
C LEU A 116 74.47 61.20 -22.73
N THR A 117 74.03 60.12 -23.39
CA THR A 117 74.90 59.25 -24.21
C THR A 117 75.36 59.99 -25.47
N ASP A 118 74.46 60.68 -26.15
CA ASP A 118 74.76 61.52 -27.32
C ASP A 118 75.72 62.67 -26.94
N ALA A 119 75.44 63.39 -25.85
CA ALA A 119 76.28 64.46 -25.32
C ALA A 119 77.66 63.97 -24.84
N LEU A 120 77.75 62.77 -24.25
CA LEU A 120 79.04 62.15 -23.91
C LEU A 120 79.87 61.80 -25.15
N SER A 121 79.22 61.36 -26.22
CA SER A 121 79.86 61.07 -27.51
C SER A 121 80.37 62.37 -28.17
N GLU A 122 79.56 63.44 -28.15
CA GLU A 122 79.95 64.76 -28.67
C GLU A 122 81.12 65.37 -27.88
N ALA A 123 81.02 65.41 -26.55
CA ALA A 123 82.09 65.89 -25.68
C ALA A 123 83.37 65.05 -25.80
N GLY A 124 83.24 63.73 -25.96
CA GLY A 124 84.37 62.82 -26.22
C GLY A 124 85.03 63.08 -27.57
N GLY A 125 84.25 63.29 -28.63
CA GLY A 125 84.75 63.64 -29.96
C GLY A 125 85.47 65.00 -29.98
N ALA A 126 84.90 66.01 -29.31
CA ALA A 126 85.53 67.32 -29.15
C ALA A 126 86.86 67.22 -28.39
N LEU A 127 86.90 66.39 -27.34
CA LEU A 127 88.11 66.11 -26.57
C LEU A 127 89.21 65.48 -27.43
N GLU A 128 88.88 64.47 -28.25
CA GLU A 128 89.86 63.87 -29.16
C GLU A 128 90.36 64.86 -30.23
N THR A 129 89.52 65.80 -30.71
CA THR A 129 89.98 66.83 -31.66
C THR A 129 90.95 67.83 -31.04
N GLU A 130 90.70 68.26 -29.79
CA GLU A 130 91.65 69.07 -29.03
C GLU A 130 92.96 68.31 -28.76
N GLU A 131 92.92 67.01 -28.39
CA GLU A 131 94.15 66.21 -28.24
C GLU A 131 94.97 66.09 -29.52
N ARG A 132 94.32 66.09 -30.69
CA ARG A 132 94.99 66.12 -32.01
C ARG A 132 95.62 67.48 -32.31
N GLU A 133 94.94 68.59 -32.01
CA GLU A 133 95.52 69.94 -32.15
C GLU A 133 96.67 70.20 -31.16
N HIS A 134 96.57 69.67 -29.94
CA HIS A 134 97.67 69.63 -28.96
C HIS A 134 98.90 68.92 -29.50
N ALA A 135 98.71 67.71 -30.04
CA ALA A 135 99.80 66.92 -30.58
C ALA A 135 100.46 67.62 -31.78
N ALA A 136 99.66 68.21 -32.68
CA ALA A 136 100.14 68.97 -33.82
C ALA A 136 100.94 70.22 -33.40
N THR A 137 100.39 71.08 -32.53
CA THR A 137 101.06 72.32 -32.09
C THR A 137 102.31 72.07 -31.26
N ARG A 138 102.36 70.98 -30.48
CA ARG A 138 103.58 70.56 -29.79
C ARG A 138 104.63 70.00 -30.77
N ALA A 139 104.23 69.36 -31.87
CA ALA A 139 105.14 68.94 -32.92
C ALA A 139 105.68 70.14 -33.75
N GLU A 140 104.84 71.12 -34.07
CA GLU A 140 105.24 72.40 -34.67
C GLU A 140 106.31 73.11 -33.80
N LEU A 141 106.05 73.23 -32.49
CA LEU A 141 107.01 73.81 -31.55
C LEU A 141 108.33 73.02 -31.50
N ALA A 142 108.28 71.68 -31.46
CA ALA A 142 109.48 70.85 -31.43
C ALA A 142 110.34 70.98 -32.71
N ALA A 143 109.70 71.13 -33.87
CA ALA A 143 110.36 71.40 -35.14
C ALA A 143 110.98 72.80 -35.17
N LEU A 144 110.26 73.82 -34.69
CA LEU A 144 110.76 75.20 -34.57
C LEU A 144 111.98 75.28 -33.64
N GLU A 145 111.92 74.60 -32.49
CA GLU A 145 113.05 74.50 -31.56
C GLU A 145 114.23 73.70 -32.13
N ALA A 146 114.02 72.81 -33.10
CA ALA A 146 115.10 72.16 -33.85
C ALA A 146 115.76 73.14 -34.85
N ALA A 147 114.97 73.82 -35.68
CA ALA A 147 115.48 74.81 -36.64
C ALA A 147 116.27 75.95 -35.94
N HIS A 148 115.76 76.45 -34.81
CA HIS A 148 116.48 77.46 -34.01
C HIS A 148 117.82 76.92 -33.48
N ARG A 149 117.92 75.62 -33.12
CA ARG A 149 119.18 74.99 -32.69
C ARG A 149 120.20 74.93 -33.82
N GLU A 150 119.79 74.64 -35.04
CA GLU A 150 120.68 74.65 -36.22
C GLU A 150 121.22 76.07 -36.50
N VAL A 151 120.34 77.09 -36.50
CA VAL A 151 120.69 78.51 -36.71
C VAL A 151 121.53 79.09 -35.55
N THR A 152 121.50 78.49 -34.37
CA THR A 152 122.39 78.84 -33.25
C THR A 152 123.73 78.11 -33.27
N GLN A 153 123.80 76.88 -33.80
CA GLN A 153 125.03 76.08 -33.92
C GLN A 153 125.90 76.46 -35.14
N GLY A 154 125.34 77.07 -36.19
CA GLY A 154 126.09 77.58 -37.35
C GLY A 154 126.96 78.81 -37.06
N GLN A 155 127.99 78.67 -36.21
CA GLN A 155 128.69 79.80 -35.56
C GLN A 155 129.70 80.60 -36.42
N GLY A 156 129.98 80.20 -37.67
CA GLY A 156 131.12 80.70 -38.44
C GLY A 156 130.82 81.69 -39.60
N ALA A 157 130.37 82.92 -39.33
CA ALA A 157 130.40 83.99 -40.35
C ALA A 157 130.40 85.41 -39.75
N SER A 158 131.20 86.31 -40.35
CA SER A 158 131.41 87.71 -39.97
C SER A 158 130.62 88.70 -40.84
N GLY A 159 130.40 89.92 -40.36
CA GLY A 159 129.71 90.99 -41.10
C GLY A 159 128.18 90.93 -41.01
N ASP A 160 127.48 91.35 -42.07
CA ASP A 160 126.01 91.53 -42.08
C ASP A 160 125.23 90.25 -41.81
N ALA A 161 125.79 89.08 -42.15
CA ALA A 161 125.24 87.78 -41.77
C ALA A 161 125.10 87.60 -40.24
N GLY A 162 125.81 88.38 -39.42
CA GLY A 162 125.64 88.46 -37.98
C GLY A 162 124.49 89.39 -37.53
N VAL A 163 124.06 90.36 -38.36
CA VAL A 163 122.84 91.16 -38.11
C VAL A 163 121.62 90.35 -38.52
N GLN A 164 121.64 89.76 -39.72
CA GLN A 164 120.56 88.91 -40.24
C GLN A 164 120.20 87.76 -39.28
N ARG A 165 121.19 86.97 -38.82
CA ARG A 165 120.97 85.89 -37.84
C ARG A 165 120.53 86.35 -36.44
N ARG A 166 120.63 87.64 -36.11
CA ARG A 166 120.02 88.20 -34.88
C ARG A 166 118.53 88.50 -35.09
N LEU A 167 118.16 89.05 -36.25
CA LEU A 167 116.76 89.26 -36.63
C LEU A 167 115.99 87.92 -36.70
N GLU A 168 116.60 86.92 -37.35
CA GLU A 168 116.05 85.55 -37.44
C GLU A 168 115.83 84.93 -36.05
N ARG A 169 116.80 85.04 -35.13
CA ARG A 169 116.63 84.56 -33.75
C ARG A 169 115.48 85.27 -33.04
N THR A 170 115.37 86.59 -33.15
CA THR A 170 114.25 87.33 -32.54
C THR A 170 112.89 86.99 -33.17
N ALA A 171 112.85 86.61 -34.45
CA ALA A 171 111.63 86.11 -35.10
C ALA A 171 111.26 84.72 -34.54
N PHE A 172 112.21 83.79 -34.49
CA PHE A 172 112.00 82.47 -33.87
C PHE A 172 111.58 82.57 -32.39
N ASP A 173 112.15 83.48 -31.61
CA ASP A 173 111.76 83.69 -30.21
C ASP A 173 110.32 84.24 -30.08
N ALA A 174 109.88 85.09 -31.01
CA ALA A 174 108.51 85.59 -31.06
C ALA A 174 107.52 84.49 -31.46
N GLU A 175 107.84 83.71 -32.49
CA GLU A 175 107.04 82.58 -32.97
C GLU A 175 106.93 81.46 -31.92
N ARG A 176 108.05 81.10 -31.28
CA ARG A 176 108.10 80.17 -30.14
C ARG A 176 107.20 80.64 -28.99
N LYS A 177 107.22 81.95 -28.68
CA LYS A 177 106.37 82.55 -27.65
C LYS A 177 104.89 82.53 -28.05
N ALA A 178 104.55 82.65 -29.33
CA ALA A 178 103.20 82.51 -29.84
C ALA A 178 102.70 81.05 -29.75
N LEU A 179 103.50 80.07 -30.15
CA LEU A 179 103.18 78.64 -30.03
C LEU A 179 103.01 78.22 -28.55
N LEU A 180 103.89 78.66 -27.66
CA LEU A 180 103.73 78.46 -26.21
C LEU A 180 102.47 79.15 -25.64
N GLY A 181 102.01 80.24 -26.27
CA GLY A 181 100.72 80.87 -25.97
C GLY A 181 99.54 80.00 -26.44
N ARG A 182 99.58 79.49 -27.68
CA ARG A 182 98.55 78.60 -28.24
C ARG A 182 98.42 77.31 -27.42
N ILE A 183 99.54 76.65 -27.10
CA ILE A 183 99.56 75.42 -26.30
C ILE A 183 98.89 75.64 -24.93
N ARG A 184 99.15 76.76 -24.25
CA ARG A 184 98.48 77.08 -22.97
C ARG A 184 96.99 77.36 -23.13
N GLY A 185 96.59 78.03 -24.21
CA GLY A 185 95.17 78.25 -24.52
C GLY A 185 94.44 76.93 -24.72
N LEU A 186 94.98 76.06 -25.58
CA LEU A 186 94.48 74.70 -25.80
C LEU A 186 94.54 73.86 -24.51
N GLU A 187 95.53 74.04 -23.64
CA GLU A 187 95.62 73.31 -22.35
C GLU A 187 94.41 73.64 -21.47
N THR A 188 93.99 74.92 -21.44
CA THR A 188 92.81 75.34 -20.68
C THR A 188 91.47 74.92 -21.29
N THR A 189 91.31 74.90 -22.62
CA THR A 189 90.09 74.36 -23.26
C THR A 189 89.98 72.85 -23.06
N HIS A 190 91.11 72.15 -23.17
CA HIS A 190 91.18 70.71 -22.97
C HIS A 190 90.90 70.28 -21.52
N GLU A 191 91.43 71.00 -20.52
CA GLU A 191 91.07 70.76 -19.10
C GLU A 191 89.59 71.03 -18.82
N ALA A 192 88.99 72.05 -19.44
CA ALA A 192 87.56 72.34 -19.33
C ALA A 192 86.70 71.20 -19.93
N LEU A 193 87.01 70.75 -21.16
CA LEU A 193 86.31 69.65 -21.82
C LEU A 193 86.46 68.32 -21.04
N ARG A 194 87.62 68.04 -20.43
CA ARG A 194 87.77 66.88 -19.53
C ARG A 194 86.88 66.99 -18.30
N ALA A 195 86.76 68.18 -17.71
CA ALA A 195 85.90 68.40 -16.55
C ALA A 195 84.41 68.24 -16.90
N GLU A 196 83.99 68.73 -18.07
CA GLU A 196 82.63 68.60 -18.60
C GLU A 196 82.28 67.13 -18.91
N HIS A 197 83.10 66.43 -19.70
CA HIS A 197 82.90 65.00 -19.99
C HIS A 197 82.87 64.14 -18.72
N ALA A 198 83.75 64.42 -17.74
CA ALA A 198 83.75 63.73 -16.45
C ALA A 198 82.56 64.10 -15.52
N ALA A 199 81.90 65.23 -15.76
CA ALA A 199 80.65 65.59 -15.08
C ALA A 199 79.45 64.88 -15.74
N LEU A 200 79.36 64.92 -17.07
CA LEU A 200 78.34 64.21 -17.85
C LEU A 200 78.35 62.70 -17.55
N MET A 201 79.54 62.08 -17.44
CA MET A 201 79.70 60.65 -17.13
C MET A 201 79.07 60.29 -15.79
N LYS A 202 79.28 61.11 -14.75
CA LYS A 202 78.68 60.90 -13.42
C LYS A 202 77.16 61.03 -13.43
N ILE A 203 76.62 61.93 -14.25
CA ILE A 203 75.18 62.16 -14.39
C ILE A 203 74.55 60.97 -15.15
N HIS A 204 75.16 60.54 -16.26
CA HIS A 204 74.80 59.33 -17.00
C HIS A 204 74.76 58.09 -16.08
N ASP A 205 75.84 57.83 -15.34
CA ASP A 205 75.96 56.65 -14.48
C ASP A 205 74.94 56.69 -13.32
N GLY A 206 74.67 57.88 -12.77
CA GLY A 206 73.61 58.09 -11.80
C GLY A 206 72.23 57.70 -12.35
N HIS A 207 71.85 58.21 -13.53
CA HIS A 207 70.61 57.82 -14.20
C HIS A 207 70.60 56.35 -14.66
N HIS A 208 71.75 55.74 -14.95
CA HIS A 208 71.85 54.31 -15.25
C HIS A 208 71.45 53.46 -14.03
N VAL A 209 71.94 53.81 -12.83
CA VAL A 209 71.56 53.15 -11.58
C VAL A 209 70.08 53.40 -11.25
N GLU A 210 69.60 54.64 -11.37
CA GLU A 210 68.19 55.00 -11.16
C GLU A 210 67.24 54.19 -12.05
N ASN A 211 67.51 54.14 -13.36
CA ASN A 211 66.64 53.43 -14.31
C ASN A 211 66.61 51.92 -14.07
N ALA A 212 67.74 51.34 -13.62
CA ALA A 212 67.82 49.94 -13.22
C ALA A 212 67.01 49.65 -11.95
N ALA A 213 67.02 50.57 -10.97
CA ALA A 213 66.18 50.48 -9.77
C ALA A 213 64.69 50.56 -10.13
N LEU A 214 64.28 51.58 -10.90
CA LEU A 214 62.90 51.74 -11.38
C LEU A 214 62.42 50.52 -12.20
N LYS A 215 63.30 49.89 -12.97
CA LYS A 215 62.99 48.64 -13.68
C LYS A 215 62.72 47.48 -12.72
N ALA A 216 63.57 47.29 -11.71
CA ALA A 216 63.38 46.23 -10.70
C ALA A 216 62.11 46.45 -9.86
N GLU A 217 61.81 47.69 -9.46
CA GLU A 217 60.57 48.02 -8.73
C GLU A 217 59.33 47.69 -9.57
N ARG A 218 59.31 48.08 -10.85
CA ARG A 218 58.23 47.73 -11.78
C ARG A 218 58.07 46.21 -11.97
N GLU A 219 59.16 45.45 -11.98
CA GLU A 219 59.14 43.98 -12.02
C GLU A 219 58.49 43.39 -10.75
N THR A 220 58.84 43.87 -9.55
CA THR A 220 58.16 43.44 -8.31
C THR A 220 56.68 43.84 -8.24
N HIS A 221 56.31 44.97 -8.85
CA HIS A 221 54.92 45.41 -8.92
C HIS A 221 54.08 44.58 -9.90
N LEU A 222 54.67 44.15 -11.03
CA LEU A 222 54.08 43.17 -11.95
C LEU A 222 53.88 41.82 -11.27
N GLU A 223 54.90 41.25 -10.63
CA GLU A 223 54.76 40.01 -9.84
C GLU A 223 53.64 40.13 -8.80
N ARG A 224 53.49 41.30 -8.16
CA ARG A 224 52.47 41.52 -7.15
C ARG A 224 51.06 41.69 -7.73
N LEU A 225 50.92 42.26 -8.92
CA LEU A 225 49.67 42.29 -9.68
C LEU A 225 49.23 40.87 -10.03
N GLU A 226 50.10 40.06 -10.65
CA GLU A 226 49.78 38.67 -10.99
C GLU A 226 49.35 37.84 -9.76
N GLN A 227 50.02 38.05 -8.61
CA GLN A 227 49.64 37.40 -7.35
C GLN A 227 48.24 37.79 -6.87
N LEU A 228 47.86 39.06 -7.03
CA LEU A 228 46.53 39.56 -6.67
C LEU A 228 45.46 39.05 -7.64
N GLU A 229 45.70 39.09 -8.94
CA GLU A 229 44.84 38.54 -9.99
C GLU A 229 44.57 37.04 -9.79
N ARG A 230 45.61 36.24 -9.57
CA ARG A 230 45.48 34.81 -9.21
C ARG A 230 44.60 34.64 -7.96
N SER A 231 44.74 35.51 -6.96
CA SER A 231 43.94 35.46 -5.73
C SER A 231 42.49 35.96 -5.89
N ILE A 232 42.22 36.76 -6.93
CA ILE A 232 40.88 37.19 -7.36
C ILE A 232 40.21 36.03 -8.09
N GLY A 233 40.84 35.48 -9.13
CA GLY A 233 40.30 34.36 -9.91
C GLY A 233 39.98 33.12 -9.05
N MET A 234 40.82 32.82 -8.04
CA MET A 234 40.53 31.75 -7.07
C MET A 234 39.29 32.03 -6.20
N ARG A 235 39.01 33.30 -5.86
CA ARG A 235 37.79 33.69 -5.13
C ARG A 235 36.56 33.73 -6.04
N GLU A 236 36.72 34.17 -7.29
CA GLU A 236 35.65 34.20 -8.29
C GLU A 236 35.21 32.78 -8.67
N ALA A 237 36.16 31.84 -8.82
CA ALA A 237 35.87 30.42 -8.97
C ALA A 237 35.11 29.86 -7.75
N ARG A 238 35.51 30.23 -6.52
CA ARG A 238 34.80 29.84 -5.29
C ARG A 238 33.41 30.46 -5.18
N LEU A 239 33.22 31.69 -5.66
CA LEU A 239 31.91 32.36 -5.74
C LEU A 239 30.99 31.68 -6.76
N ALA A 240 31.54 31.20 -7.89
CA ALA A 240 30.80 30.40 -8.86
C ALA A 240 30.37 29.04 -8.26
N GLU A 241 31.28 28.32 -7.61
CA GLU A 241 30.99 27.06 -6.90
C GLU A 241 29.88 27.24 -5.84
N LEU A 242 29.95 28.31 -5.04
CA LEU A 242 28.90 28.64 -4.06
C LEU A 242 27.57 29.02 -4.73
N GLY A 243 27.61 29.63 -5.92
CA GLY A 243 26.44 29.89 -6.76
C GLY A 243 25.78 28.61 -7.26
N GLU A 244 26.55 27.67 -7.81
CA GLU A 244 26.06 26.37 -8.26
C GLU A 244 25.50 25.52 -7.11
N LEU A 245 26.18 25.48 -5.95
CA LEU A 245 25.68 24.80 -4.75
C LEU A 245 24.39 25.42 -4.22
N LYS A 246 24.14 26.71 -4.48
CA LYS A 246 22.90 27.38 -4.13
C LYS A 246 21.77 27.03 -5.10
N THR A 247 22.01 27.12 -6.41
CA THR A 247 20.97 26.78 -7.42
C THR A 247 20.61 25.30 -7.38
N GLN A 248 21.57 24.39 -7.18
CA GLN A 248 21.31 22.97 -6.93
C GLN A 248 20.38 22.76 -5.73
N ARG A 249 20.62 23.44 -4.60
CA ARG A 249 19.73 23.36 -3.43
C ARG A 249 18.35 23.98 -3.64
N GLU A 250 18.26 25.04 -4.42
CA GLU A 250 16.97 25.63 -4.79
C GLU A 250 16.15 24.65 -5.65
N ILE A 251 16.80 23.94 -6.59
CA ILE A 251 16.19 22.85 -7.38
C ILE A 251 15.78 21.67 -6.47
N GLU A 252 16.70 21.15 -5.64
CA GLU A 252 16.42 20.06 -4.69
C GLU A 252 15.22 20.38 -3.78
N LYS A 253 15.13 21.64 -3.33
CA LYS A 253 14.01 22.15 -2.54
C LYS A 253 12.71 22.15 -3.34
N THR A 254 12.70 22.69 -4.57
CA THR A 254 11.47 22.66 -5.40
C THR A 254 11.02 21.23 -5.73
N ASP A 255 11.94 20.31 -6.00
CA ASP A 255 11.63 18.89 -6.19
C ASP A 255 11.07 18.25 -4.92
N ALA A 256 11.56 18.65 -3.73
CA ALA A 256 11.02 18.18 -2.46
C ALA A 256 9.61 18.74 -2.19
N GLU A 257 9.35 20.01 -2.51
CA GLU A 257 8.03 20.65 -2.39
C GLU A 257 7.00 20.03 -3.35
N VAL A 258 7.39 19.76 -4.61
CA VAL A 258 6.55 19.03 -5.58
C VAL A 258 6.24 17.62 -5.08
N ARG A 259 7.24 16.86 -4.62
CA ARG A 259 7.03 15.51 -4.06
C ARG A 259 6.17 15.52 -2.80
N ALA A 260 6.28 16.55 -1.95
CA ALA A 260 5.42 16.71 -0.78
C ALA A 260 3.95 17.00 -1.19
N SER A 261 3.73 17.83 -2.21
CA SER A 261 2.40 18.10 -2.79
C SER A 261 1.78 16.85 -3.42
N GLU A 262 2.57 16.05 -4.14
CA GLU A 262 2.14 14.74 -4.64
C GLU A 262 1.77 13.75 -3.51
N MET A 263 2.55 13.70 -2.42
CA MET A 263 2.20 12.85 -1.28
C MET A 263 0.94 13.35 -0.55
N ALA A 264 0.77 14.66 -0.39
CA ALA A 264 -0.42 15.24 0.23
C ALA A 264 -1.70 14.98 -0.59
N THR A 265 -1.64 15.11 -1.92
CA THR A 265 -2.78 14.80 -2.80
C THR A 265 -3.11 13.31 -2.83
N ARG A 266 -2.11 12.42 -2.83
CA ARG A 266 -2.32 10.96 -2.69
C ARG A 266 -2.91 10.59 -1.33
N LEU A 267 -2.46 11.22 -0.24
CA LEU A 267 -3.00 11.00 1.10
C LEU A 267 -4.47 11.43 1.17
N ALA A 268 -4.79 12.64 0.73
CA ALA A 268 -6.17 13.14 0.68
C ALA A 268 -7.11 12.26 -0.17
N ALA A 269 -6.60 11.71 -1.30
CA ALA A 269 -7.34 10.75 -2.10
C ALA A 269 -7.59 9.42 -1.35
N SER A 270 -6.60 8.94 -0.58
CA SER A 270 -6.74 7.74 0.26
C SER A 270 -7.70 7.95 1.44
N GLU A 271 -7.65 9.11 2.09
CA GLU A 271 -8.60 9.51 3.15
C GLU A 271 -10.03 9.63 2.60
N ALA A 272 -10.21 10.20 1.41
CA ALA A 272 -11.49 10.26 0.72
C ALA A 272 -12.00 8.87 0.28
N GLN A 273 -11.10 7.93 -0.04
CA GLN A 273 -11.49 6.54 -0.30
C GLN A 273 -11.90 5.82 0.99
N ALA A 274 -11.16 6.03 2.08
CA ALA A 274 -11.50 5.46 3.39
C ALA A 274 -12.84 5.98 3.92
N SER A 275 -13.15 7.27 3.74
CA SER A 275 -14.45 7.83 4.14
C SER A 275 -15.62 7.29 3.31
N ARG A 276 -15.43 7.02 2.01
CA ARG A 276 -16.41 6.33 1.16
C ARG A 276 -16.65 4.89 1.62
N LEU A 277 -15.58 4.12 1.83
CA LEU A 277 -15.67 2.73 2.31
C LEU A 277 -16.36 2.64 3.68
N ASN A 278 -16.12 3.60 4.58
CA ASN A 278 -16.84 3.68 5.85
C ASN A 278 -18.34 3.99 5.66
N LEU A 279 -18.71 4.84 4.69
CA LEU A 279 -20.12 5.11 4.37
C LEU A 279 -20.81 3.87 3.80
N GLU A 280 -20.16 3.16 2.87
CA GLU A 280 -20.64 1.91 2.27
C GLU A 280 -20.79 0.80 3.33
N LEU A 281 -19.85 0.70 4.28
CA LEU A 281 -19.93 -0.21 5.42
C LEU A 281 -21.15 0.07 6.31
N GLU A 282 -21.42 1.35 6.59
CA GLU A 282 -22.53 1.75 7.44
C GLU A 282 -23.88 1.60 6.73
N GLU A 283 -23.94 1.82 5.42
CA GLU A 283 -25.12 1.49 4.62
C GLU A 283 -25.35 -0.03 4.58
N ALA A 284 -24.29 -0.84 4.42
CA ALA A 284 -24.38 -2.29 4.47
C ALA A 284 -24.86 -2.80 5.84
N ARG A 285 -24.41 -2.18 6.94
CA ARG A 285 -24.91 -2.45 8.31
C ARG A 285 -26.39 -2.09 8.45
N GLN A 286 -26.83 -0.95 7.92
CA GLN A 286 -28.25 -0.57 7.91
C GLN A 286 -29.11 -1.55 7.10
N ARG A 287 -28.65 -1.97 5.92
CA ARG A 287 -29.32 -3.00 5.09
C ARG A 287 -29.38 -4.36 5.79
N LEU A 288 -28.35 -4.77 6.53
CA LEU A 288 -28.41 -5.98 7.35
C LEU A 288 -29.43 -5.84 8.49
N ALA A 289 -29.42 -4.71 9.21
CA ALA A 289 -30.35 -4.44 10.31
C ALA A 289 -31.83 -4.35 9.87
N THR A 290 -32.13 -4.07 8.60
CA THR A 290 -33.51 -4.14 8.07
C THR A 290 -33.88 -5.53 7.56
N LEU A 291 -32.93 -6.31 7.05
CA LEU A 291 -33.16 -7.69 6.59
C LEU A 291 -33.28 -8.71 7.73
N GLU A 292 -32.54 -8.52 8.82
CA GLU A 292 -32.53 -9.42 9.98
C GLU A 292 -33.94 -9.64 10.62
N PRO A 293 -34.73 -8.60 10.95
CA PRO A 293 -36.09 -8.80 11.45
C PRO A 293 -37.07 -9.33 10.39
N LEU A 294 -36.83 -9.06 9.10
CA LEU A 294 -37.64 -9.63 8.02
C LEU A 294 -37.42 -11.15 7.91
N LEU A 295 -36.17 -11.60 7.95
CA LEU A 295 -35.81 -13.03 7.99
C LEU A 295 -36.38 -13.71 9.23
N GLU A 296 -36.31 -13.06 10.41
CA GLU A 296 -36.92 -13.60 11.62
C GLU A 296 -38.45 -13.73 11.46
N SER A 297 -39.13 -12.69 10.96
CA SER A 297 -40.58 -12.73 10.74
C SER A 297 -41.00 -13.83 9.74
N ALA A 298 -40.26 -14.02 8.65
CA ALA A 298 -40.51 -15.07 7.67
C ALA A 298 -40.26 -16.47 8.26
N SER A 299 -39.26 -16.64 9.13
CA SER A 299 -39.01 -17.91 9.82
C SER A 299 -40.13 -18.26 10.81
N ARG A 300 -40.69 -17.26 11.51
CA ARG A 300 -41.86 -17.45 12.38
C ARG A 300 -43.09 -17.87 11.57
N GLN A 301 -43.41 -17.15 10.49
CA GLN A 301 -44.48 -17.51 9.56
C GLN A 301 -44.33 -18.93 8.98
N LEU A 302 -43.10 -19.34 8.66
CA LEU A 302 -42.82 -20.70 8.17
C LEU A 302 -43.11 -21.76 9.25
N SER A 303 -42.76 -21.48 10.50
CA SER A 303 -43.02 -22.38 11.64
C SER A 303 -44.50 -22.43 12.07
N GLU A 304 -45.20 -21.29 11.98
CA GLU A 304 -46.64 -21.21 12.18
C GLU A 304 -47.37 -22.01 11.09
N GLY A 305 -47.00 -21.80 9.82
CA GLY A 305 -47.52 -22.55 8.68
C GLY A 305 -47.26 -24.06 8.76
N SER A 306 -46.06 -24.50 9.17
CA SER A 306 -45.79 -25.93 9.36
C SER A 306 -46.59 -26.52 10.52
N SER A 307 -46.75 -25.79 11.64
CA SER A 307 -47.60 -26.22 12.76
C SER A 307 -49.08 -26.33 12.39
N ALA A 308 -49.58 -25.42 11.56
CA ALA A 308 -50.96 -25.45 11.05
C ALA A 308 -51.18 -26.63 10.07
N LEU A 309 -50.19 -26.92 9.21
CA LEU A 309 -50.22 -28.11 8.34
C LEU A 309 -50.16 -29.41 9.14
N GLU A 310 -49.36 -29.47 10.21
CA GLU A 310 -49.39 -30.61 11.13
C GLU A 310 -50.73 -30.75 11.86
N ALA A 311 -51.36 -29.64 12.27
CA ALA A 311 -52.67 -29.67 12.90
C ALA A 311 -53.76 -30.18 11.94
N MET A 312 -53.86 -29.62 10.73
CA MET A 312 -54.76 -30.12 9.68
C MET A 312 -54.49 -31.58 9.32
N ARG A 313 -53.22 -32.00 9.29
CA ARG A 313 -52.87 -33.41 9.03
C ARG A 313 -53.38 -34.33 10.14
N ARG A 314 -53.18 -33.96 11.41
CA ARG A 314 -53.71 -34.73 12.56
C ARG A 314 -55.23 -34.78 12.55
N GLU A 315 -55.89 -33.68 12.20
CA GLU A 315 -57.35 -33.62 12.06
C GLU A 315 -57.85 -34.57 10.97
N LEU A 316 -57.25 -34.54 9.77
CA LEU A 316 -57.52 -35.49 8.68
C LEU A 316 -57.23 -36.96 9.05
N GLU A 317 -56.18 -37.21 9.84
CA GLU A 317 -55.88 -38.55 10.37
C GLU A 317 -56.94 -38.99 11.41
N THR A 318 -57.49 -38.07 12.23
CA THR A 318 -58.63 -38.39 13.11
C THR A 318 -59.94 -38.59 12.38
N GLU A 319 -60.23 -37.83 11.30
CA GLU A 319 -61.42 -38.04 10.48
C GLU A 319 -61.36 -39.35 9.69
N ARG A 320 -60.19 -39.73 9.16
CA ARG A 320 -59.99 -41.07 8.59
C ARG A 320 -60.21 -42.15 9.64
N GLY A 321 -59.65 -41.99 10.85
CA GLY A 321 -59.87 -42.90 11.96
C GLY A 321 -61.33 -42.95 12.45
N ARG A 322 -62.12 -41.88 12.26
CA ARG A 322 -63.59 -41.88 12.48
C ARG A 322 -64.31 -42.66 11.38
N GLY A 323 -63.96 -42.43 10.11
CA GLY A 323 -64.52 -43.15 8.96
C GLY A 323 -64.25 -44.66 9.01
N GLU A 324 -63.01 -45.08 9.24
CA GLU A 324 -62.62 -46.49 9.38
C GLU A 324 -63.38 -47.19 10.52
N ARG A 325 -63.63 -46.48 11.63
CA ARG A 325 -64.43 -47.01 12.75
C ARG A 325 -65.93 -47.07 12.43
N ALA A 326 -66.45 -46.11 11.67
CA ALA A 326 -67.84 -46.13 11.20
C ALA A 326 -68.08 -47.30 10.24
N GLU A 327 -67.19 -47.49 9.24
CA GLU A 327 -67.23 -48.65 8.35
C GLU A 327 -67.10 -49.98 9.12
N ALA A 328 -66.21 -50.06 10.11
CA ALA A 328 -66.06 -51.26 10.93
C ALA A 328 -67.33 -51.57 11.74
N ALA A 329 -68.00 -50.55 12.29
CA ALA A 329 -69.26 -50.69 13.01
C ALA A 329 -70.41 -51.10 12.09
N GLU A 330 -70.50 -50.51 10.88
CA GLU A 330 -71.51 -50.88 9.88
C GLU A 330 -71.34 -52.35 9.43
N ARG A 331 -70.11 -52.77 9.11
CA ARG A 331 -69.78 -54.18 8.79
C ARG A 331 -70.17 -55.14 9.93
N LEU A 332 -69.96 -54.74 11.18
CA LEU A 332 -70.37 -55.53 12.36
C LEU A 332 -71.90 -55.65 12.47
N ASN A 333 -72.64 -54.56 12.20
CA ASN A 333 -74.10 -54.55 12.22
C ASN A 333 -74.69 -55.41 11.08
N VAL A 334 -74.10 -55.36 9.88
CA VAL A 334 -74.49 -56.24 8.75
C VAL A 334 -74.26 -57.71 9.11
N ALA A 335 -73.09 -58.06 9.64
CA ALA A 335 -72.79 -59.44 10.07
C ALA A 335 -73.75 -59.95 11.15
N ARG A 336 -74.22 -59.07 12.04
CA ARG A 336 -75.23 -59.37 13.06
C ARG A 336 -76.61 -59.61 12.45
N ALA A 337 -77.06 -58.75 11.53
CA ALA A 337 -78.33 -58.92 10.83
C ALA A 337 -78.36 -60.22 9.98
N GLU A 338 -77.23 -60.60 9.37
CA GLU A 338 -77.13 -61.91 8.71
C GLU A 338 -77.23 -63.09 9.69
N ALA A 339 -76.70 -62.96 10.91
CA ALA A 339 -76.80 -64.01 11.93
C ALA A 339 -78.26 -64.19 12.41
N GLU A 340 -78.96 -63.09 12.66
CA GLU A 340 -80.39 -63.07 13.03
C GLU A 340 -81.25 -63.67 11.89
N LEU A 341 -80.97 -63.34 10.63
CA LEU A 341 -81.60 -63.98 9.46
C LEU A 341 -81.33 -65.49 9.37
N ARG A 342 -80.11 -65.95 9.72
CA ARG A 342 -79.76 -67.38 9.75
C ARG A 342 -80.47 -68.13 10.88
N GLU A 343 -80.71 -67.50 12.03
CA GLU A 343 -81.52 -68.09 13.10
C GLU A 343 -83.01 -68.18 12.70
N LEU A 344 -83.58 -67.11 12.16
CA LEU A 344 -84.96 -67.12 11.66
C LEU A 344 -85.16 -68.20 10.57
N ALA A 345 -84.21 -68.35 9.65
CA ALA A 345 -84.25 -69.42 8.64
C ALA A 345 -84.22 -70.83 9.25
N ARG A 346 -83.46 -71.04 10.34
CA ARG A 346 -83.46 -72.31 11.09
C ARG A 346 -84.79 -72.54 11.80
N ALA A 347 -85.37 -71.53 12.44
CA ALA A 347 -86.68 -71.62 13.10
C ALA A 347 -87.81 -71.93 12.11
N PHE A 348 -87.81 -71.32 10.92
CA PHE A 348 -88.73 -71.68 9.84
C PHE A 348 -88.52 -73.11 9.32
N ALA A 349 -87.27 -73.60 9.30
CA ALA A 349 -86.98 -74.99 8.93
C ALA A 349 -87.50 -75.99 9.99
N SER A 350 -87.29 -75.73 11.29
CA SER A 350 -87.79 -76.61 12.36
C SER A 350 -89.31 -76.63 12.42
N ALA A 351 -89.97 -75.46 12.35
CA ALA A 351 -91.43 -75.37 12.28
C ALA A 351 -92.00 -76.10 11.05
N ARG A 352 -91.29 -76.08 9.91
CA ARG A 352 -91.67 -76.86 8.72
C ARG A 352 -91.53 -78.36 8.91
N THR A 353 -90.52 -78.85 9.64
CA THR A 353 -90.41 -80.28 9.97
C THR A 353 -91.46 -80.72 10.98
N GLU A 354 -91.80 -79.88 11.97
CA GLU A 354 -92.91 -80.13 12.90
C GLU A 354 -94.24 -80.21 12.14
N LEU A 355 -94.53 -79.26 11.24
CA LEU A 355 -95.72 -79.32 10.38
C LEU A 355 -95.75 -80.62 9.55
N GLY A 356 -94.62 -81.04 8.97
CA GLY A 356 -94.50 -82.31 8.26
C GLY A 356 -94.83 -83.53 9.12
N SER A 357 -94.36 -83.56 10.37
CA SER A 357 -94.66 -84.65 11.31
C SER A 357 -96.14 -84.69 11.72
N THR A 358 -96.77 -83.53 11.94
CA THR A 358 -98.20 -83.47 12.28
C THR A 358 -99.10 -83.86 11.10
N VAL A 359 -98.69 -83.57 9.86
CA VAL A 359 -99.40 -84.04 8.65
C VAL A 359 -99.28 -85.56 8.49
N ALA A 360 -98.10 -86.15 8.74
CA ALA A 360 -97.90 -87.59 8.65
C ALA A 360 -98.83 -88.36 9.63
N LEU A 361 -98.92 -87.92 10.89
CA LEU A 361 -99.85 -88.47 11.89
C LEU A 361 -101.33 -88.32 11.48
N LEU A 362 -101.66 -87.28 10.71
CA LEU A 362 -103.01 -87.00 10.22
C LEU A 362 -103.43 -87.91 9.05
N ASP A 363 -102.47 -88.38 8.25
CA ASP A 363 -102.72 -89.40 7.23
C ASP A 363 -102.69 -90.83 7.79
N GLU A 364 -101.83 -91.13 8.77
CA GLU A 364 -101.82 -92.41 9.48
C GLU A 364 -103.20 -92.69 10.12
N THR A 365 -103.74 -91.72 10.87
CA THR A 365 -105.09 -91.78 11.47
C THR A 365 -106.25 -91.71 10.46
N ARG A 366 -106.01 -91.38 9.19
CA ARG A 366 -106.98 -91.59 8.10
C ARG A 366 -106.99 -93.04 7.64
N THR A 367 -105.81 -93.64 7.43
CA THR A 367 -105.71 -95.03 6.95
C THR A 367 -106.28 -96.06 7.92
N GLU A 368 -106.20 -95.82 9.24
CA GLU A 368 -106.88 -96.68 10.23
C GLU A 368 -108.42 -96.57 10.16
N ARG A 369 -108.95 -95.36 9.95
CA ARG A 369 -110.40 -95.13 9.83
C ARG A 369 -110.99 -95.89 8.65
N ASP A 370 -110.37 -95.78 7.48
CA ASP A 370 -110.85 -96.42 6.26
C ASP A 370 -110.79 -97.96 6.39
N ARG A 371 -109.82 -98.49 7.13
CA ARG A 371 -109.73 -99.92 7.50
C ARG A 371 -110.90 -100.39 8.35
N LEU A 372 -111.29 -99.62 9.37
CA LEU A 372 -112.42 -99.95 10.24
C LEU A 372 -113.76 -99.78 9.52
N GLN A 373 -113.89 -98.74 8.70
CA GLN A 373 -115.09 -98.47 7.90
C GLN A 373 -115.34 -99.55 6.82
N SER A 374 -114.28 -100.25 6.38
CA SER A 374 -114.37 -101.40 5.47
C SER A 374 -114.92 -102.69 6.08
N GLN A 375 -115.09 -102.78 7.41
CA GLN A 375 -115.52 -104.01 8.10
C GLN A 375 -117.00 -104.05 8.49
N MET A 376 -117.81 -103.06 8.08
CA MET A 376 -119.19 -102.87 8.56
C MET A 376 -120.32 -103.01 7.51
N ALA A 377 -120.08 -103.58 6.32
CA ALA A 377 -121.06 -103.54 5.23
C ALA A 377 -121.17 -104.81 4.36
N GLU A 378 -121.87 -105.85 4.84
CA GLU A 378 -122.62 -106.85 4.02
C GLU A 378 -123.50 -107.76 4.95
N PRO A 379 -124.48 -108.56 4.46
CA PRO A 379 -125.80 -108.07 4.05
C PRO A 379 -127.00 -108.78 4.77
N LYS A 380 -128.24 -108.32 4.51
CA LYS A 380 -129.52 -108.97 4.88
C LYS A 380 -130.53 -108.77 3.74
N SER A 381 -131.07 -109.79 3.06
CA SER A 381 -131.90 -110.94 3.45
C SER A 381 -133.41 -110.66 3.25
N ALA A 382 -134.08 -111.55 2.51
CA ALA A 382 -135.45 -111.37 2.00
C ALA A 382 -136.51 -112.10 2.89
N PRO A 383 -137.81 -112.26 2.49
CA PRO A 383 -138.89 -112.75 3.35
C PRO A 383 -138.80 -114.30 3.56
N ALA A 384 -139.65 -114.97 4.36
CA ALA A 384 -141.02 -114.63 4.73
C ALA A 384 -141.51 -115.17 6.08
N SER A 385 -142.82 -115.07 6.29
CA SER A 385 -143.59 -115.57 7.43
C SER A 385 -143.57 -117.09 7.56
N GLU A 386 -142.51 -117.64 8.18
CA GLU A 386 -142.46 -119.06 8.52
C GLU A 386 -141.80 -119.29 9.90
N ARG A 387 -142.66 -119.43 10.93
CA ARG A 387 -142.44 -120.26 12.14
C ARG A 387 -141.12 -119.99 12.91
N LEU A 388 -141.04 -119.12 13.91
CA LEU A 388 -142.08 -118.70 14.86
C LEU A 388 -142.81 -119.86 15.58
N VAL A 389 -142.13 -121.02 15.72
CA VAL A 389 -142.63 -122.20 16.45
C VAL A 389 -141.75 -122.61 17.65
N ALA A 390 -140.48 -122.17 17.71
CA ALA A 390 -139.52 -122.56 18.76
C ALA A 390 -138.96 -121.38 19.60
N MET A 391 -139.76 -120.33 19.79
CA MET A 391 -139.40 -119.12 20.57
C MET A 391 -139.28 -119.38 22.10
N ILE A 392 -139.70 -120.54 22.60
CA ILE A 392 -140.11 -120.71 24.01
C ILE A 392 -139.43 -121.88 24.75
N GLU A 393 -138.86 -122.90 24.09
CA GLU A 393 -138.56 -124.19 24.75
C GLU A 393 -137.15 -124.42 25.34
N ARG A 394 -136.14 -123.59 25.02
CA ARG A 394 -134.79 -123.71 25.64
C ARG A 394 -134.41 -122.60 26.61
N LEU A 395 -135.43 -122.10 27.31
CA LEU A 395 -135.31 -121.50 28.64
C LEU A 395 -135.13 -122.62 29.70
N ALA A 396 -134.19 -123.54 29.47
CA ALA A 396 -134.13 -124.84 30.16
C ALA A 396 -132.72 -125.46 30.32
N ASP A 397 -131.82 -125.31 29.34
CA ASP A 397 -130.50 -125.96 29.38
C ASP A 397 -129.45 -125.10 30.13
N ASP A 398 -128.41 -124.58 29.46
CA ASP A 398 -127.14 -124.21 30.10
C ASP A 398 -127.09 -122.82 30.80
N ILE A 399 -128.00 -122.61 31.75
CA ILE A 399 -127.69 -121.85 32.98
C ILE A 399 -126.79 -122.69 33.94
N ALA A 400 -126.53 -123.96 33.61
CA ALA A 400 -125.83 -124.94 34.45
C ALA A 400 -124.28 -124.98 34.33
N GLN A 401 -123.67 -124.31 33.33
CA GLN A 401 -122.21 -124.39 33.05
C GLN A 401 -121.65 -122.99 32.68
N ALA A 402 -121.21 -122.10 33.57
CA ALA A 402 -120.66 -122.22 34.93
C ALA A 402 -119.24 -122.83 35.03
N THR A 403 -118.33 -122.04 35.65
CA THR A 403 -116.96 -122.35 36.13
C THR A 403 -115.77 -122.32 35.14
N GLY A 404 -114.68 -121.64 35.55
CA GLY A 404 -113.39 -121.56 34.82
C GLY A 404 -112.52 -120.33 35.21
N SER A 405 -111.41 -120.56 35.94
CA SER A 405 -110.33 -119.63 36.37
C SER A 405 -109.82 -118.63 35.29
N GLY A 406 -109.25 -117.43 35.57
CA GLY A 406 -108.48 -116.92 36.73
C GLY A 406 -106.94 -117.11 36.53
N PRO A 407 -106.00 -116.26 37.05
CA PRO A 407 -106.12 -115.09 37.95
C PRO A 407 -105.23 -113.84 37.61
N LEU A 408 -105.12 -112.92 38.58
CA LEU A 408 -104.15 -111.79 38.77
C LEU A 408 -102.70 -112.29 39.07
N PRO A 409 -101.60 -111.47 39.13
CA PRO A 409 -101.39 -110.15 39.80
C PRO A 409 -100.60 -109.12 38.92
N ALA A 410 -99.82 -108.09 39.33
CA ALA A 410 -99.22 -107.63 40.61
C ALA A 410 -98.95 -106.09 40.65
N ARG A 411 -98.20 -105.58 41.66
CA ARG A 411 -97.93 -104.14 41.95
C ARG A 411 -96.67 -103.94 42.82
N ALA A 412 -95.85 -102.90 42.59
CA ALA A 412 -94.76 -102.37 43.45
C ALA A 412 -94.44 -100.90 43.02
N VAL A 413 -94.00 -99.89 43.80
CA VAL A 413 -93.25 -99.76 45.09
C VAL A 413 -91.73 -100.01 44.88
N GLU A 414 -90.75 -99.19 45.29
CA GLU A 414 -90.55 -98.29 46.47
C GLU A 414 -89.55 -97.10 46.21
N PRO A 415 -89.36 -96.11 47.12
CA PRO A 415 -88.46 -94.93 46.91
C PRO A 415 -87.44 -94.56 48.03
N ASP A 416 -86.43 -93.71 47.71
CA ASP A 416 -85.73 -92.70 48.56
C ASP A 416 -84.76 -91.85 47.65
N ARG A 417 -84.13 -90.67 47.91
CA ARG A 417 -83.64 -89.88 49.09
C ARG A 417 -82.22 -90.25 49.59
N ALA A 418 -81.37 -89.36 50.15
CA ALA A 418 -81.40 -87.89 50.42
C ALA A 418 -79.95 -87.28 50.45
N SER A 419 -79.83 -85.95 50.73
CA SER A 419 -78.61 -85.13 51.00
C SER A 419 -77.64 -84.93 49.82
N ASP A 420 -76.86 -83.85 49.69
CA ASP A 420 -76.75 -82.48 50.30
C ASP A 420 -76.05 -81.59 49.23
N GLY A 421 -75.97 -80.26 49.18
CA GLY A 421 -76.25 -79.09 50.05
C GLY A 421 -75.60 -77.84 49.35
N PRO A 422 -75.99 -76.56 49.61
CA PRO A 422 -75.73 -75.45 48.65
C PRO A 422 -74.95 -74.20 49.15
N GLN A 423 -74.51 -73.32 48.23
CA GLN A 423 -74.41 -71.82 48.36
C GLN A 423 -73.93 -71.13 47.04
N ARG A 424 -74.55 -70.03 46.57
CA ARG A 424 -74.25 -68.56 46.70
C ARG A 424 -72.93 -68.09 46.03
N ALA A 425 -72.79 -66.88 45.45
CA ALA A 425 -73.66 -65.68 45.30
C ALA A 425 -73.42 -65.00 43.91
N VAL A 426 -74.33 -64.18 43.31
CA VAL A 426 -74.58 -62.72 43.50
C VAL A 426 -73.25 -61.92 43.39
N ALA A 427 -72.96 -61.15 42.32
CA ALA A 427 -73.56 -59.89 41.83
C ALA A 427 -73.37 -58.71 42.81
N GLU A 428 -73.23 -57.44 42.37
CA GLU A 428 -73.30 -56.86 41.01
C GLU A 428 -71.93 -56.45 40.46
#